data_AF-A0A7C1XRN7-F1
#
_entry.id   AF-A0A7C1XRN7-F1
#
_cell.length_a   1.000
_cell.length_b   1.000
_cell.length_c   1.000
_cell.angle_alpha   90.00
_cell.angle_beta   90.00
_cell.angle_gamma   90.00
#
_symmetry.space_group_name_H-M   'P 1'
#
loop_
_entity.id
_entity.type
_entity.pdbx_description
1 polymer ?
#
loop_
_entity_poly.entity_id
_entity_poly.type
_entity_poly.pdbx_seq_one_letter_code
_entity_poly.pdbx_strand_id
1 'polypeptide(L)' 'MIKPVGSDELQPRFVYDTTEHEKLSAEAESLPSVVISSQAAGNAVMLGGGYFNPLKGFMNVADAMG' A
#
# COMPACT_ATOMS: atom_id res chain seq x y z
N MET A 1 5.62 22.94 -6.62
CA MET A 1 4.77 21.78 -6.95
C MET A 1 3.49 21.89 -6.13
N ILE A 2 2.36 21.35 -6.60
CA ILE A 2 1.13 21.30 -5.79
C ILE A 2 1.30 20.31 -4.64
N LYS A 3 0.67 20.59 -3.48
CA LYS A 3 0.72 19.67 -2.33
C LYS A 3 -0.03 18.36 -2.63
N PRO A 4 0.42 17.22 -2.06
CA PRO A 4 -0.38 16.01 -2.02
C PRO A 4 -1.71 16.23 -1.30
N VAL A 5 -2.72 15.43 -1.64
CA VAL A 5 -4.00 15.46 -0.94
C VAL A 5 -3.83 14.92 0.48
N GLY A 6 -4.20 15.71 1.49
CA GLY A 6 -4.25 15.27 2.89
C GLY A 6 -2.90 15.13 3.61
N SER A 7 -1.78 15.55 3.01
CA SER A 7 -0.45 15.52 3.63
C SER A 7 0.50 16.55 3.01
N ASP A 8 1.61 16.85 3.70
CA ASP A 8 2.68 17.71 3.15
C ASP A 8 3.62 16.96 2.19
N GLU A 9 3.74 15.64 2.36
CA GLU A 9 4.57 14.75 1.54
C GLU A 9 3.80 13.49 1.12
N LEU A 10 4.23 12.84 0.04
CA LEU A 10 3.65 11.56 -0.39
C LEU A 10 3.98 10.47 0.64
N GLN A 11 2.99 9.60 0.88
CA GLN A 11 3.09 8.45 1.79
C GLN A 11 2.89 7.13 1.02
N PRO A 12 3.79 6.80 0.08
CA PRO A 12 3.70 5.55 -0.68
C PRO A 12 3.84 4.33 0.25
N ARG A 13 3.27 3.19 -0.19
CA ARG A 13 3.34 1.91 0.54
C ARG A 13 4.39 0.96 0.00
N PHE A 14 5.19 1.40 -0.97
CA PHE A 14 6.37 0.67 -1.40
C PHE A 14 7.48 0.79 -0.33
N VAL A 15 8.16 -0.32 -0.03
CA VAL A 15 9.28 -0.35 0.91
C VAL A 15 10.54 0.05 0.14
N TYR A 16 10.90 1.32 0.21
CA TYR A 16 12.05 1.88 -0.54
C TYR A 16 13.41 1.51 0.03
N ASP A 17 13.48 1.19 1.33
CA ASP A 17 14.71 0.71 1.94
C ASP A 17 14.97 -0.74 1.52
N THR A 18 16.08 -0.98 0.81
CA THR A 18 16.38 -2.29 0.23
C THR A 18 16.53 -3.37 1.31
N THR A 19 17.16 -3.06 2.44
CA THR A 19 17.39 -4.03 3.51
C THR A 19 16.08 -4.46 4.16
N GLU A 20 15.19 -3.52 4.48
CA GLU A 20 13.86 -3.84 5.01
C GLU A 20 12.99 -4.55 3.96
N HIS A 21 13.11 -4.16 2.68
CA HIS A 21 12.39 -4.82 1.58
C HIS A 21 12.78 -6.30 1.44
N GLU A 22 14.08 -6.62 1.48
CA GLU A 22 14.57 -8.00 1.45
C GLU A 22 14.11 -8.80 2.67
N LYS A 23 14.19 -8.19 3.86
CA LYS A 23 13.72 -8.80 5.11
C LYS A 23 12.23 -9.14 5.07
N LEU A 24 11.39 -8.18 4.66
CA LEU A 24 9.94 -8.38 4.55
C LEU A 24 9.59 -9.39 3.44
N SER A 25 10.35 -9.41 2.35
CA SER A 25 10.16 -10.41 1.29
C SER A 25 10.41 -11.83 1.82
N ALA A 26 11.49 -12.02 2.59
CA ALA A 26 11.79 -13.31 3.21
C ALA A 26 10.77 -13.71 4.28
N GLU A 27 10.31 -12.75 5.10
CA GLU A 27 9.23 -13.00 6.09
C GLU A 27 7.93 -13.42 5.40
N ALA A 28 7.55 -12.76 4.30
CA ALA A 28 6.32 -13.00 3.56
C ALA A 28 6.20 -14.43 3.01
N GLU A 29 7.31 -15.11 2.72
CA GLU A 29 7.31 -16.51 2.28
C GLU A 29 6.76 -17.47 3.36
N SER A 30 6.86 -17.09 4.63
CA SER A 30 6.43 -17.90 5.77
C SER A 30 5.01 -17.59 6.26
N LEU A 31 4.44 -16.47 5.81
CA LEU A 31 3.11 -16.03 6.26
C LEU A 31 2.00 -16.81 5.55
N PRO A 32 0.85 -17.05 6.22
CA PRO A 32 -0.35 -17.50 5.54
C PRO A 32 -0.70 -16.55 4.40
N SER A 33 -0.92 -17.10 3.21
CA SER A 33 -1.14 -16.32 1.99
C SER A 33 -2.52 -16.59 1.39
N VAL A 34 -2.99 -15.62 0.61
CA VAL A 34 -4.24 -15.71 -0.16
C VAL A 34 -4.04 -15.03 -1.50
N VAL A 35 -4.59 -15.62 -2.55
CA VAL A 35 -4.63 -14.98 -3.87
C VAL A 35 -5.75 -13.95 -3.88
N ILE A 36 -5.40 -12.68 -4.06
CA ILE A 36 -6.35 -11.57 -4.14
C ILE A 36 -6.86 -11.39 -5.57
N SER A 37 -8.00 -10.69 -5.72
CA SER A 37 -8.55 -10.36 -7.03
C SER A 37 -7.63 -9.39 -7.80
N SER A 38 -7.79 -9.36 -9.13
CA SER A 38 -7.07 -8.40 -9.99
C SER A 38 -7.31 -6.94 -9.55
N GLN A 39 -8.54 -6.63 -9.13
CA GLN A 39 -8.88 -5.30 -8.59
C GLN A 39 -8.09 -4.98 -7.32
N ALA A 40 -8.03 -5.92 -6.35
CA ALA A 40 -7.29 -5.72 -5.12
C ALA A 40 -5.77 -5.59 -5.37
N ALA A 41 -5.22 -6.36 -6.32
CA ALA A 41 -3.82 -6.24 -6.73
C ALA A 41 -3.53 -4.86 -7.36
N GLY A 42 -4.40 -4.38 -8.26
CA GLY A 42 -4.29 -3.04 -8.83
C GLY A 42 -4.34 -1.94 -7.76
N ASN A 43 -5.25 -2.06 -6.79
CA ASN A 43 -5.33 -1.13 -5.66
C ASN A 43 -4.04 -1.13 -4.81
N ALA A 44 -3.43 -2.29 -4.57
CA ALA A 44 -2.15 -2.38 -3.87
C ALA A 44 -1.01 -1.68 -4.63
N VAL A 45 -0.97 -1.79 -5.97
CA VAL A 45 -0.01 -1.05 -6.81
C VAL A 45 -0.22 0.46 -6.70
N MET A 46 -1.47 0.94 -6.71
CA MET A 46 -1.78 2.38 -6.57
C MET A 46 -1.41 2.93 -5.18
N LEU A 47 -1.61 2.14 -4.12
CA LEU A 47 -1.12 2.44 -2.77
C LEU A 47 0.41 2.47 -2.72
N GLY A 48 1.06 1.48 -3.34
CA GLY A 48 2.52 1.37 -3.42
C GLY A 48 3.16 2.57 -4.13
N GLY A 49 2.59 3.00 -5.25
CA GLY A 49 3.07 4.15 -6.04
C GLY A 49 2.72 5.52 -5.45
N GLY A 50 1.99 5.59 -4.34
CA GLY A 50 1.59 6.85 -3.71
C GLY A 50 0.42 7.57 -4.41
N TYR A 51 -0.20 6.97 -5.43
CA TYR A 51 -1.35 7.55 -6.13
C TYR A 51 -2.59 7.65 -5.23
N PHE A 52 -2.74 6.73 -4.27
CA PHE A 52 -3.82 6.73 -3.28
C PHE A 52 -3.42 7.41 -1.96
N ASN A 53 -2.50 8.38 -2.00
CA ASN A 53 -2.13 9.16 -0.82
C ASN A 53 -3.37 9.87 -0.21
N PRO A 54 -3.58 9.85 1.12
CA PRO A 54 -2.67 9.36 2.18
C PRO A 54 -3.03 7.96 2.72
N LEU A 55 -3.80 7.15 1.99
CA LEU A 55 -4.32 5.87 2.48
C LEU A 55 -3.18 4.94 2.92
N LYS A 56 -3.43 4.19 4.00
CA LYS A 56 -2.46 3.28 4.64
C LYS A 56 -2.63 1.82 4.23
N GLY A 57 -3.71 1.48 3.56
CA GLY A 57 -4.05 0.11 3.18
C GLY A 57 -5.46 0.02 2.62
N PHE A 58 -5.99 -1.20 2.58
CA PHE A 58 -7.38 -1.44 2.19
C PHE A 58 -8.36 -0.91 3.24
N MET A 59 -9.50 -0.41 2.76
CA MET A 59 -10.57 0.12 3.60
C MET A 59 -11.29 -1.01 4.35
N ASN A 60 -11.75 -0.71 5.56
CA ASN A 60 -12.81 -1.49 6.19
C ASN A 60 -14.17 -1.11 5.57
N VAL A 61 -15.23 -1.80 5.98
CA VAL A 61 -16.59 -1.56 5.44
C VAL A 61 -17.09 -0.14 5.73
N ALA A 62 -16.81 0.41 6.92
CA ALA A 62 -17.27 1.75 7.29
C ALA A 62 -16.61 2.83 6.42
N ASP A 63 -15.29 2.71 6.20
CA ASP A 63 -14.54 3.64 5.34
C ASP A 63 -14.98 3.54 3.87
N ALA A 64 -15.33 2.33 3.40
CA ALA A 64 -15.74 2.10 2.01
C ALA A 64 -17.18 2.55 1.70
N MET A 65 -18.02 2.68 2.72
CA MET A 65 -19.44 3.07 2.60
C MET A 65 -19.68 4.56 2.92
N GLY A 66 -18.62 5.30 3.27
CA GLY A 66 -18.66 6.73 3.60
C GLY A 66 -19.02 7.64 2.44
#